data_AF-A0A832FTG3-F1
#
_entry.id   AF-A0A832FTG3-F1
#
_cell.length_a   1.000
_cell.length_b   1.000
_cell.length_c   1.000
_cell.angle_alpha   90.00
_cell.angle_beta   90.00
_cell.angle_gamma   90.00
#
_symmetry.space_group_name_H-M   'P 1'
#
loop_
_entity.id
_entity.type
_entity.pdbx_description
1 polymer ?
#
loop_
_entity_poly.entity_id
_entity_poly.type
_entity_poly.pdbx_seq_one_letter_code
_entity_poly.pdbx_strand_id
1 'polypeptide(L)' 'MSEEILADFFLVGNVEEVISKIEEFSKAGVKHLMIINIGPDPKFVNRVYAEKIIPVFSC' A
#
# COMPACT_ATOMS: atom_id res chain seq x y z
N MET A 1 0.01 3.80 20.43
CA MET A 1 -1.07 3.49 19.46
C MET A 1 -1.25 1.98 19.49
N SER A 2 -2.47 1.45 19.62
CA SER A 2 -2.67 0.00 19.57
C SER A 2 -2.46 -0.53 18.15
N GLU A 3 -2.13 -1.81 18.01
CA GLU A 3 -1.99 -2.48 16.71
C GLU A 3 -3.27 -2.39 15.87
N GLU A 4 -4.43 -2.42 16.53
CA GLU A 4 -5.75 -2.29 15.91
C GLU A 4 -5.94 -0.91 15.25
N ILE A 5 -5.57 0.17 15.94
CA ILE A 5 -5.58 1.53 15.36
C ILE A 5 -4.55 1.62 14.22
N LEU A 6 -3.40 0.95 14.32
CA LEU A 6 -2.45 0.94 13.21
C LEU A 6 -3.03 0.23 11.97
N ALA A 7 -3.77 -0.86 12.14
CA ALA A 7 -4.36 -1.62 11.02
C ALA A 7 -5.48 -0.87 10.30
N ASP A 8 -6.23 -0.01 11.01
CA ASP A 8 -7.32 0.79 10.43
C ASP A 8 -6.82 1.99 9.62
N PHE A 9 -5.69 2.57 10.01
CA PHE A 9 -5.15 3.78 9.39
C PHE A 9 -3.97 3.51 8.43
N PHE A 10 -3.29 2.36 8.56
CA PHE A 10 -2.10 2.04 7.78
C PHE A 10 -2.26 0.73 7.01
N LEU A 11 -1.74 0.72 5.79
CA LEU A 11 -1.50 -0.49 5.02
C LEU A 11 -0.20 -1.14 5.53
N VAL A 12 -0.32 -2.03 6.51
CA VAL A 12 0.79 -2.78 7.09
C VAL A 12 0.68 -4.24 6.67
N GLY A 13 1.78 -4.81 6.21
CA GLY A 13 1.85 -6.20 5.79
C GLY A 13 3.02 -6.45 4.84
N ASN A 14 3.05 -7.65 4.28
CA ASN A 14 3.92 -7.94 3.15
C ASN A 14 3.39 -7.28 1.86
N VAL A 15 4.20 -7.35 0.79
CA VAL A 15 3.88 -6.69 -0.48
C VAL A 15 2.55 -7.18 -1.07
N GLU A 16 2.25 -8.47 -0.99
CA GLU A 16 1.02 -9.05 -1.55
C GLU A 16 -0.22 -8.61 -0.78
N GLU A 17 -0.14 -8.59 0.55
CA GLU A 17 -1.21 -8.10 1.43
C GLU A 17 -1.53 -6.63 1.16
N VAL A 18 -0.49 -5.80 1.00
CA VAL A 18 -0.65 -4.37 0.69
C VAL A 18 -1.29 -4.18 -0.68
N ILE A 19 -0.86 -4.94 -1.70
CA ILE A 19 -1.46 -4.87 -3.05
C ILE A 19 -2.92 -5.30 -3.01
N SER A 20 -3.26 -6.41 -2.34
CA SER A 20 -4.64 -6.89 -2.26
C SER A 20 -5.57 -5.84 -1.65
N LYS A 21 -5.15 -5.17 -0.56
CA LYS A 21 -5.94 -4.08 0.05
C LYS A 21 -6.08 -2.88 -0.88
N ILE A 22 -5.02 -2.53 -1.62
CA ILE A 22 -5.07 -1.45 -2.61
C ILE A 22 -6.10 -1.76 -3.71
N GLU A 23 -6.14 -3.00 -4.19
CA GLU A 23 -7.14 -3.42 -5.17
C GLU A 23 -8.57 -3.35 -4.62
N GLU A 24 -8.77 -3.70 -3.35
CA GLU A 24 -10.07 -3.55 -2.67
C GLU A 24 -10.51 -2.09 -2.61
N PHE A 25 -9.60 -1.18 -2.23
CA PHE A 25 -9.89 0.26 -2.23
C PHE A 25 -10.20 0.78 -3.64
N SER A 26 -9.44 0.35 -4.65
CA SER A 26 -9.70 0.69 -6.05
C SER A 26 -11.09 0.23 -6.51
N LYS A 27 -11.47 -1.03 -6.21
CA LYS A 27 -12.80 -1.59 -6.49
C LYS A 27 -13.93 -0.84 -5.76
N ALA A 28 -13.65 -0.32 -4.56
CA ALA A 28 -14.58 0.52 -3.82
C ALA A 28 -14.70 1.96 -4.37
N GLY A 29 -13.96 2.30 -5.42
CA GLY A 29 -14.02 3.59 -6.10
C GLY A 29 -13.07 4.65 -5.55
N VAL A 30 -12.11 4.26 -4.69
CA VAL A 30 -11.08 5.18 -4.21
C VAL A 30 -10.17 5.55 -5.38
N LYS A 31 -10.08 6.86 -5.68
CA LYS A 31 -9.27 7.40 -6.79
C LYS A 31 -7.92 7.97 -6.35
N HIS A 32 -7.77 8.23 -5.05
CA HIS A 32 -6.58 8.84 -4.49
C HIS A 32 -6.20 8.12 -3.20
N LEU A 33 -4.99 7.57 -3.16
CA LEU A 33 -4.38 7.01 -1.96
C LEU A 33 -3.07 7.74 -1.69
N MET A 34 -2.87 8.20 -0.46
CA MET A 34 -1.58 8.67 0.02
C MET A 34 -0.91 7.51 0.76
N ILE A 35 0.14 6.95 0.18
CA ILE A 35 0.85 5.81 0.76
C ILE A 35 2.21 6.29 1.25
N ILE A 36 2.38 6.35 2.58
CA ILE A 36 3.67 6.69 3.19
C ILE A 36 4.52 5.43 3.26
N ASN A 37 5.69 5.49 2.63
CA ASN A 37 6.60 4.37 2.50
C ASN A 37 7.39 4.17 3.80
N ILE A 38 7.15 3.04 4.49
CA ILE A 38 7.93 2.67 5.67
C ILE A 38 8.36 1.22 5.52
N GLY A 39 9.66 0.99 5.44
CA GLY A 39 10.25 -0.34 5.39
C GLY A 39 11.74 -0.29 5.75
N PRO A 40 12.32 -1.43 6.13
CA PRO A 40 13.70 -1.49 6.61
C PRO A 40 14.75 -1.21 5.51
N ASP A 41 14.40 -1.47 4.25
CA ASP A 41 15.25 -1.17 3.08
C ASP A 41 14.55 -0.21 2.12
N PRO A 42 14.97 1.07 2.07
CA PRO A 42 14.42 2.05 1.14
C PRO A 42 14.53 1.66 -0.33
N LYS A 43 15.56 0.93 -0.75
CA LYS A 43 15.73 0.52 -2.16
C LYS A 43 14.70 -0.53 -2.55
N PHE A 44 14.50 -1.53 -1.68
CA PHE A 44 13.44 -2.52 -1.85
C PHE A 44 12.07 -1.85 -1.94
N VAL A 45 11.77 -0.95 -1.00
CA VAL A 45 10.49 -0.24 -0.95
C VAL A 45 10.25 0.56 -2.23
N ASN A 46 11.24 1.33 -2.70
CA ASN A 46 11.11 2.08 -3.96
C ASN A 46 10.87 1.17 -5.17
N ARG A 47 11.53 0.01 -5.24
CA ARG A 47 11.31 -0.97 -6.31
C ARG A 47 9.89 -1.51 -6.29
N VAL A 48 9.38 -1.91 -5.11
CA VAL A 48 8.01 -2.39 -4.94
C VAL A 48 7.00 -1.33 -5.39
N TYR A 49 7.22 -0.06 -5.03
CA TYR A 49 6.34 1.01 -5.47
C TYR A 49 6.27 1.12 -7.01
N ALA A 50 7.43 1.18 -7.65
CA ALA A 50 7.53 1.36 -9.10
C ALA A 50 6.97 0.16 -9.88
N GLU A 51 7.29 -1.06 -9.44
CA GLU A 51 6.99 -2.29 -10.20
C GLU A 51 5.64 -2.91 -9.85
N LYS A 52 5.10 -2.65 -8.66
CA LYS A 52 3.92 -3.35 -8.13
C LYS A 52 2.77 -2.44 -7.72
N ILE A 53 3.04 -1.33 -7.04
CA ILE A 53 1.98 -0.48 -6.47
C ILE A 53 1.46 0.54 -7.48
N ILE A 54 2.35 1.37 -8.05
CA ILE A 54 1.96 2.43 -9.00
C ILE A 54 1.17 1.87 -10.19
N PRO A 55 1.56 0.73 -10.82
CA PRO A 55 0.82 0.17 -11.94
C PRO A 55 -0.65 -0.18 -11.64
N VAL A 56 -1.04 -0.42 -10.39
CA VAL A 56 -2.44 -0.70 -10.01
C VAL A 56 -3.34 0.53 -10.17
N PHE A 57 -2.76 1.73 -10.14
CA PHE A 57 -3.49 3.00 -10.28
C PHE A 57 -3.40 3.61 -11.68
N SER A 58 -2.47 3.12 -12.50
CA SER A 58 -2.29 3.57 -13.88
C SER A 58 -3.36 2.94 -14.77
N CYS A 59 -4.57 3.53 -14.77
CA CYS A 59 -5.54 3.36 -15.86
C CYS A 59 -5.08 4.09 -17.12
#